data_AF-A0A8C0ETW1-F1
#
_entry.id   AF-A0A8C0ETW1-F1
#
_cell.length_a   1.000
_cell.length_b   1.000
_cell.length_c   1.000
_cell.angle_alpha   90.00
_cell.angle_beta   90.00
_cell.angle_gamma   90.00
#
_symmetry.space_group_name_H-M   'P 1'
#
loop_
_entity.id
_entity.type
_entity.pdbx_description
1 polymer ?
#
loop_
_entity_poly.entity_id
_entity_poly.type
_entity_poly.pdbx_seq_one_letter_code
_entity_poly.pdbx_strand_id
1 'polypeptide(L)' 'MDLNTGCGDNPVFDESLEFQINLPELAVLRFVVLDDDYIGDEFIAQYTIPFECLQPGYRHVPLQSLAGEPLPHAT' A
#
# COMPACT_ATOMS: atom_id res chain seq x y z
N MET A 1 3.75 -11.04 -26.42
CA MET A 1 4.86 -11.43 -25.54
C MET A 1 5.76 -10.21 -25.44
N ASP A 2 5.41 -9.30 -24.54
CA ASP A 2 6.24 -8.13 -24.26
C ASP A 2 7.08 -8.46 -23.02
N LEU A 3 8.38 -8.62 -23.25
CA LEU A 3 9.41 -9.03 -22.27
C LEU A 3 9.98 -7.80 -21.51
N ASN A 4 9.11 -6.97 -20.94
CA ASN A 4 9.48 -5.84 -20.05
C ASN A 4 8.22 -5.53 -19.22
N THR A 5 8.08 -5.86 -17.93
CA THR A 5 8.98 -5.58 -16.81
C THR A 5 8.59 -6.49 -15.63
N GLY A 6 9.28 -7.61 -15.44
CA GLY A 6 9.04 -8.56 -14.34
C GLY A 6 9.87 -8.24 -13.08
N CYS A 7 9.87 -7.00 -12.61
CA CYS A 7 10.56 -6.65 -11.37
C CYS A 7 9.65 -5.79 -10.50
N GLY A 8 9.08 -6.41 -9.46
CA GLY A 8 8.42 -5.73 -8.34
C GLY A 8 9.37 -4.89 -7.47
N ASP A 9 10.54 -4.51 -7.99
CA ASP A 9 11.57 -3.77 -7.27
C ASP A 9 11.28 -2.25 -7.19
N ASN A 10 10.46 -1.70 -8.11
CA ASN A 10 10.05 -0.30 -8.08
C ASN A 10 8.79 -0.02 -8.93
N PRO A 11 7.59 -0.52 -8.54
CA PRO A 11 6.35 -0.21 -9.22
C PRO A 11 5.98 1.27 -9.06
N VAL A 12 5.53 1.92 -10.14
CA VAL A 12 5.05 3.31 -10.12
C VAL A 12 3.58 3.33 -10.53
N PHE A 13 2.71 3.68 -9.60
CA PHE A 13 1.27 3.84 -9.85
C PHE A 13 0.94 5.23 -10.38
N ASP A 14 1.50 6.29 -9.77
CA ASP A 14 1.20 7.70 -10.07
C ASP A 14 -0.31 8.03 -10.06
N GLU A 15 -1.02 7.48 -9.08
CA GLU A 15 -2.47 7.67 -8.91
C GLU A 15 -2.79 8.55 -7.69
N SER A 16 -3.82 9.39 -7.82
CA SER A 16 -4.36 10.21 -6.74
C SER A 16 -5.74 9.74 -6.33
N LEU A 17 -5.92 9.48 -5.03
CA LEU A 17 -7.20 9.08 -4.45
C LEU A 17 -7.69 10.17 -3.50
N GLU A 18 -8.96 10.56 -3.63
CA GLU A 18 -9.59 11.56 -2.78
C GLU A 18 -10.77 10.95 -2.01
N PHE A 19 -10.81 11.19 -0.70
CA PHE A 19 -11.84 10.64 0.18
C PHE A 19 -12.41 11.76 1.07
N GLN A 20 -13.74 11.81 1.20
CA GLN A 20 -14.40 12.68 2.17
C GLN A 20 -14.70 11.90 3.45
N ILE A 21 -14.09 12.30 4.56
CA ILE A 21 -14.21 11.62 5.86
C ILE A 21 -14.97 12.53 6.82
N ASN A 22 -16.11 12.05 7.32
CA ASN A 22 -16.96 12.83 8.23
C ASN A 22 -16.51 12.75 9.70
N LEU A 23 -15.91 11.62 10.12
CA LEU A 23 -15.47 11.34 11.49
C LEU A 23 -14.02 10.82 11.46
N PRO A 24 -13.01 11.70 11.35
CA PRO A 24 -11.60 11.31 11.24
C PRO A 24 -11.09 10.46 12.41
N GLU A 25 -11.65 10.65 13.62
CA GLU A 25 -11.28 9.93 14.85
C GLU A 25 -11.68 8.44 14.82
N LEU A 26 -12.59 8.05 13.93
CA LEU A 26 -12.99 6.65 13.70
C LEU A 26 -12.44 6.10 12.37
N ALA A 27 -11.67 6.91 11.63
CA ALA A 27 -11.19 6.54 10.32
C ALA A 27 -9.77 5.96 10.39
N VAL A 28 -9.54 4.97 9.53
CA VAL A 28 -8.23 4.32 9.38
C VAL A 28 -7.96 4.17 7.88
N LEU A 29 -6.74 4.46 7.47
CA LEU A 29 -6.28 4.23 6.11
C LEU A 29 -5.48 2.92 6.07
N ARG A 30 -5.89 2.00 5.19
CA ARG A 30 -5.21 0.73 4.98
C ARG A 30 -4.69 0.66 3.54
N PHE A 31 -3.37 0.62 3.41
CA PHE A 31 -2.68 0.30 2.17
C PHE A 31 -2.57 -1.22 2.07
N VAL A 32 -2.90 -1.76 0.89
CA VAL A 32 -2.75 -3.18 0.59
C VAL A 32 -2.06 -3.27 -0.77
N VAL A 33 -0.98 -4.03 -0.82
CA VAL A 33 -0.25 -4.33 -2.05
C VAL A 33 -0.60 -5.76 -2.41
N LEU A 34 -1.13 -5.95 -3.61
CA LEU A 34 -1.51 -7.25 -4.17
C LEU A 34 -0.71 -7.48 -5.45
N ASP A 35 -0.39 -8.73 -5.74
CA ASP A 35 0.13 -9.14 -7.06
C ASP A 35 -1.04 -9.35 -8.01
N ASP A 36 -0.96 -8.77 -9.20
CA ASP A 36 -2.01 -8.88 -10.22
C ASP A 36 -1.82 -10.20 -11.00
N ASP A 37 -2.19 -11.29 -10.34
CA ASP A 37 -2.15 -12.64 -10.89
C ASP A 37 -3.43 -12.99 -11.67
N TYR A 38 -3.28 -13.83 -12.69
CA TYR A 38 -4.39 -14.20 -13.60
C TYR A 38 -5.59 -14.86 -12.88
N ILE A 39 -5.38 -15.43 -11.69
CA ILE A 39 -6.43 -16.00 -10.84
C ILE A 39 -6.18 -15.61 -9.39
N GLY A 40 -6.84 -14.55 -8.96
CA GLY A 40 -6.92 -14.15 -7.56
C GLY A 40 -5.67 -13.43 -7.11
N ASP A 41 -5.82 -12.13 -6.86
CA ASP A 41 -4.72 -11.26 -6.48
C ASP A 41 -4.04 -11.79 -5.21
N GLU A 42 -2.74 -12.10 -5.31
CA GLU A 42 -1.97 -12.62 -4.18
C GLU A 42 -1.61 -11.48 -3.23
N PHE A 43 -1.76 -11.68 -1.92
CA PHE A 43 -1.39 -10.68 -0.94
C PHE A 43 0.14 -10.55 -0.84
N ILE A 44 0.67 -9.36 -1.09
CA ILE A 44 2.09 -9.05 -0.91
C ILE A 44 2.32 -8.44 0.47
N ALA A 45 1.64 -7.33 0.75
CA ALA A 45 1.86 -6.58 1.99
C ALA A 45 0.69 -5.66 2.37
N GLN A 46 0.72 -5.18 3.61
CA GLN A 46 -0.22 -4.17 4.11
C GLN A 46 0.44 -3.13 5.00
N TYR A 47 -0.23 -1.99 5.14
CA TYR A 47 0.05 -1.03 6.19
C TYR A 47 -1.23 -0.33 6.60
N THR A 48 -1.45 -0.19 7.91
CA THR A 48 -2.67 0.39 8.47
C THR A 48 -2.30 1.53 9.40
N ILE A 49 -2.86 2.72 9.17
CA ILE A 49 -2.59 3.92 9.96
C ILE A 49 -3.90 4.65 10.31
N PRO A 50 -4.13 4.99 11.59
CA PRO A 50 -5.25 5.85 11.97
C PRO A 50 -5.16 7.19 11.26
N PHE A 51 -6.31 7.73 10.84
CA PHE A 51 -6.32 8.98 10.05
C PHE A 51 -5.66 10.15 10.79
N GLU A 52 -5.82 10.21 12.12
CA GLU A 52 -5.19 11.24 12.97
C GLU A 52 -3.65 11.20 12.96
N CYS A 53 -3.04 10.06 12.60
CA CYS A 53 -1.59 9.90 12.53
C CYS A 53 -1.00 10.22 11.14
N LEU A 54 -1.84 10.51 10.15
CA LEU A 54 -1.38 10.84 8.81
C LEU A 54 -0.66 12.19 8.79
N GLN A 55 0.53 12.20 8.19
CA GLN A 55 1.33 13.40 8.01
C GLN A 55 1.23 13.87 6.56
N PRO A 56 1.01 15.17 6.31
CA PRO A 56 0.96 15.70 4.95
C PRO A 56 2.34 15.64 4.26
N GLY A 57 2.30 15.71 2.93
CA GLY A 57 3.47 15.69 2.05
C GLY A 57 3.84 14.29 1.54
N TYR A 58 5.01 14.18 0.93
CA TYR A 58 5.54 12.90 0.45
C TYR A 58 6.09 12.06 1.61
N ARG A 59 5.59 10.84 1.75
CA ARG A 59 5.94 9.92 2.85
C ARG A 59 6.12 8.50 2.31
N HIS A 60 7.08 7.78 2.88
CA HIS A 60 7.24 6.33 2.66
C HIS A 60 6.31 5.57 3.61
N VAL A 61 5.69 4.50 3.12
CA VAL A 61 4.74 3.68 3.88
C VAL A 61 5.40 2.33 4.18
N PRO A 62 5.93 2.10 5.40
CA PRO A 62 6.66 0.87 5.69
C PRO A 62 5.70 -0.34 5.64
N LEU A 63 5.94 -1.22 4.68
CA LEU A 63 5.05 -2.35 4.42
C LEU A 63 5.27 -3.47 5.43
N GLN A 64 4.18 -4.16 5.78
CA GLN A 64 4.16 -5.28 6.72
C GLN A 64 3.60 -6.53 6.04
N SER A 65 4.06 -7.70 6.48
CA SER A 65 3.54 -9.00 6.05
C SER A 65 2.10 -9.21 6.55
N LEU A 66 1.45 -10.29 6.10
CA LEU A 66 0.12 -10.67 6.58
C LEU A 66 0.11 -10.92 8.10
N ALA A 67 1.23 -11.40 8.65
CA ALA A 67 1.42 -11.61 10.09
C ALA A 67 1.69 -10.30 10.86
N GLY A 68 1.80 -9.16 10.18
CA GLY A 68 2.12 -7.86 10.78
C GLY A 68 3.61 -7.65 11.05
N GLU A 69 4.48 -8.51 10.49
CA GLU A 69 5.92 -8.35 10.62
C GLU A 69 6.44 -7.31 9.61
N PRO A 70 7.34 -6.41 10.00
CA PRO A 70 7.89 -5.42 9.08
C PRO A 70 8.69 -6.10 7.96
N LEU A 71 8.41 -5.75 6.71
CA LEU A 71 9.18 -6.22 5.56
C LEU A 71 10.39 -5.29 5.37
N PRO A 72 11.63 -5.77 5.59
CA PRO A 72 12.81 -4.93 5.44
C PRO A 72 12.94 -4.47 3.98
N HIS A 73 13.17 -3.17 3.79
CA HIS A 73 13.34 -2.53 2.48
C HIS A 73 12.08 -2.45 1.60
N ALA A 74 10.88 -2.70 2.14
CA ALA A 74 9.62 -2.53 1.42
C ALA A 74 8.88 -1.26 1.89
N THR A 75 8.66 -0.30 0.98
CA THR A 75 7.99 0.99 1.25
C THR A 75 7.14 1.47 0.10
#